data_AF-A0A124JUE7-F1
#
_entry.id   AF-A0A124JUE7-F1
#
_cell.length_a   1.000
_cell.length_b   1.000
_cell.length_c   1.000
_cell.angle_alpha   90.00
_cell.angle_beta   90.00
_cell.angle_gamma   90.00
#
_symmetry.space_group_name_H-M   'P 1'
#
loop_
_entity.id
_entity.type
_entity.pdbx_description
1 polymer ?
#
loop_
_entity_poly.entity_id
_entity_poly.type
_entity_poly.pdbx_seq_one_letter_code
_entity_poly.pdbx_strand_id
1 'polypeptide(L)'
;MLASNLQRSDLHALHSCDNPPCCNPNHLRWGTPAENSADKSKRGRHRNKAFGGFDNPNCKIAPEALPEIVRLIDEGVLTNGAIGTRFGVTHAMISKIRTGNAWRSQVEAIRVGSTPTPETAA
;
A
#
# COMPACT_ATOMS: atom_id res chain seq x y z
N MET A 1 -34.08 2.47 -2.30
CA MET A 1 -33.23 3.65 -2.59
C MET A 1 -31.96 3.11 -3.25
N LEU A 2 -31.56 3.32 -4.50
CA LEU A 2 -32.00 4.08 -5.67
C LEU A 2 -31.34 3.36 -6.87
N ALA A 3 -32.10 2.94 -7.88
CA ALA A 3 -31.50 2.53 -9.17
C ALA A 3 -32.47 2.78 -10.35
N SER A 4 -33.36 3.76 -10.22
CA SER A 4 -34.43 3.99 -11.19
C SER A 4 -34.12 5.11 -12.19
N ASN A 5 -32.84 5.49 -12.35
CA ASN A 5 -32.44 6.59 -13.24
C ASN A 5 -31.15 6.33 -14.05
N LEU A 6 -30.73 5.08 -14.22
CA LEU A 6 -29.65 4.80 -15.17
C LEU A 6 -30.21 4.84 -16.60
N GLN A 7 -29.74 5.79 -17.40
CA GLN A 7 -30.01 5.84 -18.82
C GLN A 7 -29.16 4.77 -19.53
N ARG A 8 -29.62 4.23 -20.66
CA ARG A 8 -28.83 3.27 -21.46
C ARG A 8 -27.47 3.84 -21.90
N SER A 9 -27.34 5.17 -21.96
CA SER A 9 -26.09 5.89 -22.24
C SER A 9 -25.00 5.65 -21.20
N ASP A 10 -25.35 5.24 -19.99
CA ASP A 10 -24.41 5.13 -18.86
C ASP A 10 -23.88 3.70 -18.66
N LEU A 11 -24.31 2.77 -19.53
CA LEU A 11 -23.97 1.36 -19.49
C LEU A 11 -22.89 1.02 -20.53
N HIS A 12 -21.98 0.14 -20.15
CA HIS A 12 -20.96 -0.42 -21.02
C HIS A 12 -21.27 -1.89 -21.31
N ALA A 13 -20.82 -2.37 -22.48
CA ALA A 13 -20.80 -3.79 -22.78
C ALA A 13 -19.62 -4.45 -22.05
N LEU A 14 -19.92 -5.34 -21.10
CA LEU A 14 -18.93 -6.04 -20.28
C LEU A 14 -18.79 -7.48 -20.74
N HIS A 15 -17.54 -7.92 -20.91
CA HIS A 15 -17.22 -9.29 -21.29
C HIS A 15 -17.15 -10.22 -20.07
N SER A 16 -17.89 -11.33 -20.12
CA SER A 16 -17.74 -12.42 -19.15
C SER A 16 -16.49 -13.27 -19.43
N CYS A 17 -16.08 -13.39 -20.71
CA CYS A 17 -15.01 -14.27 -21.18
C CYS A 17 -13.61 -13.64 -21.23
N ASP A 18 -13.49 -12.34 -20.95
CA ASP A 18 -12.20 -11.64 -20.87
C ASP A 18 -11.34 -11.64 -22.15
N ASN A 19 -11.93 -11.96 -23.30
CA ASN A 19 -11.28 -12.02 -24.60
C ASN A 19 -11.65 -10.77 -25.43
N PRO A 20 -10.78 -9.75 -25.55
CA PRO A 20 -11.11 -8.48 -26.22
C PRO A 20 -11.71 -8.58 -27.62
N PRO A 21 -11.27 -9.48 -28.53
CA PRO A 21 -11.90 -9.64 -29.84
C PRO A 21 -13.27 -10.35 -29.81
N CYS A 22 -13.76 -10.83 -28.66
CA CYS A 22 -15.00 -11.58 -28.58
C CYS A 22 -16.22 -10.67 -28.80
N CYS A 23 -17.06 -11.04 -29.77
CA CYS A 23 -18.33 -10.38 -30.09
C CYS A 23 -19.55 -11.30 -29.91
N ASN A 24 -19.41 -12.45 -29.25
CA ASN A 24 -20.53 -13.36 -28.98
C ASN A 24 -21.52 -12.68 -28.01
N PRO A 25 -22.79 -12.48 -28.40
CA PRO A 25 -23.79 -11.82 -27.54
C PRO A 25 -23.98 -12.51 -26.18
N ASN A 26 -23.80 -13.83 -26.11
CA ASN A 26 -23.90 -14.59 -24.85
C ASN A 26 -22.76 -14.29 -23.87
N HIS A 27 -21.66 -13.69 -24.34
CA HIS A 27 -20.52 -13.29 -23.51
C HIS A 27 -20.55 -11.81 -23.14
N LEU A 28 -21.55 -11.06 -23.60
CA LEU A 28 -21.70 -9.62 -23.36
C LEU A 28 -22.89 -9.37 -22.45
N ARG A 29 -22.70 -8.50 -21.45
CA ARG A 29 -23.79 -7.97 -20.62
C ARG A 29 -23.69 -6.45 -20.52
N TRP A 30 -24.81 -5.77 -20.42
CA TRP A 30 -24.82 -4.35 -20.07
C TRP A 30 -24.55 -4.20 -18.58
N GLY A 31 -23.59 -3.35 -18.23
CA GLY A 31 -23.25 -3.08 -16.84
C GLY A 31 -22.63 -1.71 -16.66
N THR A 32 -22.59 -1.26 -15.42
CA THR A 32 -22.05 0.04 -15.05
C THR A 32 -20.52 0.04 -15.05
N PRO A 33 -19.88 1.22 -15.11
CA PRO A 33 -18.44 1.35 -14.85
C PRO A 33 -18.00 0.76 -13.50
N ALA A 34 -18.86 0.83 -12.49
CA ALA A 34 -18.62 0.27 -11.16
C ALA A 34 -18.57 -1.27 -11.20
N GLU A 35 -19.53 -1.91 -11.89
CA GLU A 35 -19.54 -3.36 -12.07
C GLU A 35 -18.32 -3.86 -12.86
N ASN A 36 -17.92 -3.16 -13.92
CA ASN A 36 -16.70 -3.51 -14.66
C ASN A 36 -15.45 -3.45 -13.79
N SER A 37 -15.36 -2.43 -12.93
CA SER A 37 -14.25 -2.27 -12.01
C SER A 37 -14.24 -3.38 -10.94
N ALA A 38 -15.41 -3.78 -10.46
CA ALA A 38 -15.57 -4.90 -9.54
C ALA A 38 -15.17 -6.23 -10.19
N ASP A 39 -15.59 -6.49 -11.43
CA ASP A 39 -15.22 -7.69 -12.19
C ASP A 39 -13.70 -7.76 -12.43
N LYS A 40 -13.09 -6.64 -12.83
CA LYS A 40 -11.64 -6.50 -12.97
C LYS A 40 -10.90 -6.81 -11.66
N SER A 41 -11.41 -6.31 -10.53
CA SER A 41 -10.83 -6.55 -9.21
C SER A 41 -10.97 -8.01 -8.78
N LYS A 42 -12.17 -8.60 -8.92
CA LYS A 42 -12.45 -10.02 -8.63
C LYS A 42 -11.54 -10.95 -9.43
N ARG A 43 -11.26 -10.58 -10.67
CA ARG A 43 -10.38 -11.32 -11.60
C ARG A 43 -8.89 -11.05 -11.38
N GLY A 44 -8.52 -10.23 -10.40
CA GLY A 44 -7.13 -9.91 -10.08
C GLY A 44 -6.40 -9.10 -11.17
N ARG A 45 -7.13 -8.48 -12.10
CA ARG A 45 -6.58 -7.71 -13.23
C ARG A 45 -6.34 -6.24 -12.88
N HIS A 46 -6.35 -5.91 -11.60
CA HIS A 46 -6.01 -4.58 -11.17
C HIS A 46 -4.49 -4.37 -11.35
N ARG A 47 -4.10 -3.41 -12.20
CA ARG A 47 -2.68 -3.07 -12.44
C ARG A 47 -1.94 -2.72 -11.16
N ASN A 48 -2.64 -2.11 -10.20
CA ASN A 48 -2.08 -1.79 -8.90
C ASN A 48 -2.46 -2.93 -7.94
N LYS A 49 -1.71 -4.04 -7.97
CA LYS A 49 -1.67 -4.90 -6.78
C LYS A 49 -1.26 -4.01 -5.61
N ALA A 50 -1.98 -4.11 -4.49
CA ALA A 50 -1.65 -3.35 -3.29
C ALA A 50 -0.36 -3.94 -2.69
N PHE A 51 0.79 -3.46 -3.15
CA PHE A 51 2.07 -3.80 -2.55
C PHE A 51 2.26 -2.96 -1.30
N GLY A 52 2.45 -3.61 -0.15
CA GLY A 52 2.70 -2.96 1.14
C GLY A 52 4.17 -3.07 1.53
N GLY A 53 4.67 -2.08 2.28
CA GLY A 53 6.01 -2.13 2.86
C GLY A 53 7.11 -2.36 1.82
N PHE A 54 7.95 -3.38 2.07
CA PHE A 54 9.13 -3.70 1.25
C PHE A 54 8.78 -4.35 -0.09
N ASP A 55 7.59 -4.95 -0.24
CA ASP A 55 7.16 -5.56 -1.51
C ASP A 55 6.74 -4.51 -2.54
N ASN A 56 6.65 -3.24 -2.14
CA ASN A 56 6.33 -2.15 -3.05
C ASN A 56 7.53 -1.88 -3.98
N PRO A 57 7.37 -2.01 -5.32
CA PRO A 57 8.46 -1.74 -6.26
C PRO A 57 8.96 -0.28 -6.22
N ASN A 58 8.16 0.64 -5.66
CA ASN A 58 8.56 2.03 -5.43
C ASN A 58 9.11 2.28 -4.00
N CYS A 59 9.33 1.23 -3.21
CA CYS A 59 9.94 1.36 -1.88
C CYS A 59 11.38 1.84 -2.01
N LYS A 60 11.70 2.96 -1.38
CA LYS A 60 13.06 3.53 -1.34
C LYS A 60 13.86 3.09 -0.12
N ILE A 61 13.20 2.52 0.89
CA ILE A 61 13.84 2.09 2.13
C ILE A 61 14.19 0.61 1.96
N ALA A 62 15.48 0.30 2.03
CA ALA A 62 15.96 -1.06 2.12
C ALA A 62 15.61 -1.64 3.52
N PRO A 63 15.25 -2.93 3.64
CA PRO A 63 14.94 -3.57 4.93
C PRO A 63 16.01 -3.32 6.00
N GLU A 64 17.28 -3.30 5.60
CA GLU A 64 18.44 -3.14 6.45
C GLU A 64 18.62 -1.70 6.97
N ALA A 65 18.01 -0.72 6.30
CA ALA A 65 18.03 0.68 6.72
C ALA A 65 17.00 0.99 7.82
N LEU A 66 15.95 0.17 7.95
CA LEU A 66 14.86 0.44 8.89
C LEU A 66 15.31 0.49 10.36
N PRO A 67 16.18 -0.41 10.87
CA PRO A 67 16.69 -0.34 12.25
C PRO A 67 17.42 0.97 12.55
N GLU A 68 18.28 1.43 11.65
CA GLU A 68 19.02 2.70 11.83
C GLU A 68 18.07 3.90 11.79
N ILE A 69 17.06 3.90 10.92
CA ILE A 69 16.03 4.94 10.90
C ILE A 69 15.28 4.99 12.23
N VAL A 70 14.87 3.85 12.78
CA VAL A 70 14.19 3.76 14.08
C VAL A 70 15.09 4.27 15.20
N ARG A 71 16.37 3.88 15.23
CA ARG A 71 17.34 4.37 16.20
C ARG A 71 17.46 5.90 16.16
N LEU A 72 17.64 6.49 14.98
CA LEU A 72 17.74 7.96 14.82
C LEU A 72 16.46 8.70 15.19
N ILE A 73 15.29 8.08 14.98
CA ILE A 73 13.99 8.62 15.41
C ILE A 73 13.91 8.66 16.94
N ASP A 74 14.35 7.58 17.59
CA ASP A 74 14.25 7.38 19.05
C ASP A 74 15.32 8.18 19.81
N GLU A 75 16.50 8.39 19.23
CA GLU A 75 17.52 9.33 19.74
C GLU A 75 17.03 10.78 19.78
N GLY A 76 16.12 11.15 18.88
CA GLY A 76 15.50 12.48 18.86
C GLY A 76 16.44 13.65 18.49
N VAL A 77 17.70 13.37 18.16
CA VAL A 77 18.70 14.39 17.82
C VAL A 77 18.47 14.99 16.43
N LEU A 78 18.05 14.16 15.47
CA LEU A 78 17.82 14.59 14.09
C LEU A 78 16.34 14.86 13.83
N THR A 79 16.07 15.90 13.05
CA THR A 79 14.70 16.16 12.56
C THR A 79 14.28 15.10 11.54
N ASN A 80 12.96 14.90 11.38
CA ASN A 80 12.44 14.01 10.33
C ASN A 80 12.94 14.38 8.93
N GLY A 81 13.19 15.67 8.67
CA GLY A 81 13.76 16.15 7.42
C GLY A 81 15.21 15.70 7.23
N ALA A 82 16.05 15.86 8.25
CA ALA A 82 17.45 15.44 8.21
C ALA A 82 17.59 13.91 8.03
N ILE A 83 16.78 13.14 8.76
CA ILE A 83 16.72 11.67 8.60
C ILE A 83 16.26 11.34 7.17
N GLY A 84 15.21 11.98 6.67
CA GLY A 84 14.70 11.76 5.32
C GLY A 84 15.76 11.96 4.24
N THR A 85 16.47 13.09 4.29
CA THR A 85 17.57 13.39 3.37
C THR A 85 18.66 12.32 3.39
N ARG A 86 19.04 11.84 4.58
CA ARG A 86 20.06 10.79 4.76
C ARG A 86 19.69 9.47 4.08
N PHE A 87 18.41 9.12 4.04
CA PHE A 87 17.91 7.87 3.46
C PHE A 87 17.20 8.04 2.10
N GLY A 88 17.26 9.23 1.49
CA GLY A 88 16.62 9.49 0.19
C GLY A 88 15.09 9.42 0.22
N VAL A 89 14.47 9.65 1.38
CA VAL A 89 13.01 9.64 1.56
C VAL A 89 12.49 10.99 2.04
N THR A 90 11.19 11.21 1.90
CA THR A 90 10.56 12.44 2.38
C THR A 90 10.45 12.43 3.91
N HIS A 91 10.45 13.62 4.53
CA HIS A 91 10.19 13.75 5.97
C HIS A 91 8.86 13.08 6.39
N ALA A 92 7.87 13.08 5.50
CA ALA A 92 6.57 12.45 5.72
C ALA A 92 6.68 10.92 5.84
N MET A 93 7.60 10.29 5.11
CA MET A 93 7.86 8.86 5.27
C MET A 93 8.44 8.56 6.66
N ILE A 94 9.41 9.37 7.11
CA ILE A 94 9.97 9.27 8.46
C ILE A 94 8.89 9.49 9.52
N SER A 95 7.99 10.46 9.31
CA SER A 95 6.84 10.66 10.21
C SER A 95 5.94 9.44 10.29
N LYS A 96 5.65 8.75 9.17
CA LYS A 96 4.83 7.52 9.18
C LYS A 96 5.51 6.38 9.93
N ILE A 97 6.83 6.25 9.84
CA ILE A 97 7.60 5.28 10.63
C ILE A 97 7.52 5.65 12.11
N ARG A 98 7.75 6.92 12.45
CA ARG A 98 7.67 7.44 13.82
C ARG A 98 6.31 7.18 14.47
N THR A 99 5.22 7.39 13.74
CA THR A 99 3.85 7.19 14.24
C THR A 99 3.34 5.75 14.11
N GLY A 100 4.15 4.80 13.62
CA GLY A 100 3.74 3.40 13.45
C GLY A 100 2.67 3.17 12.36
N ASN A 101 2.58 4.09 11.39
CA ASN A 101 1.71 3.98 10.21
C ASN A 101 2.40 3.30 9.03
N ALA A 102 3.71 3.06 9.12
CA ALA A 102 4.48 2.28 8.16
C ALA A 102 5.37 1.28 8.92
N TRP A 103 5.44 0.03 8.43
CA TRP A 103 6.22 -1.07 9.02
C TRP A 103 6.00 -1.27 10.52
N ARG A 104 4.74 -1.15 11.01
CA ARG A 104 4.41 -1.22 12.45
C ARG A 104 5.06 -2.41 13.15
N SER A 105 4.81 -3.62 12.67
CA SER A 105 5.31 -4.85 13.30
C SER A 105 6.84 -4.92 13.31
N GLN A 106 7.50 -4.45 12.25
CA GLN A 106 8.97 -4.41 12.20
C GLN A 106 9.54 -3.35 13.14
N VAL A 107 8.93 -2.17 13.20
CA VAL A 107 9.33 -1.09 14.12
C VAL A 107 9.15 -1.51 15.58
N GLU A 108 8.04 -2.17 15.91
CA GLU A 108 7.79 -2.75 17.23
C GLU A 108 8.86 -3.79 17.59
N ALA A 109 9.16 -4.72 16.68
CA ALA A 109 10.20 -5.73 16.90
C ALA A 109 11.59 -5.12 17.14
N ILE A 110 11.96 -4.08 16.37
CA ILE A 110 13.24 -3.36 16.51
C ILE A 110 13.33 -2.71 17.90
N ARG A 111 12.27 -2.02 18.34
CA ARG A 111 12.26 -1.33 19.64
C ARG A 111 12.31 -2.30 20.80
N VAL A 112 11.56 -3.42 20.71
CA VAL A 112 11.60 -4.47 21.74
C VAL A 112 13.02 -5.06 21.84
N GLY A 113 13.64 -5.41 20.71
CA GLY A 113 15.01 -5.96 20.67
C GLY A 113 16.11 -4.98 21.09
N SER A 114 15.82 -3.66 21.10
CA SER A 114 16.76 -2.61 21.55
C SER A 114 16.61 -2.27 23.03
N THR A 115 15.66 -2.87 23.75
CA THR A 115 15.52 -2.68 25.19
C THR A 115 16.67 -3.43 25.87
N PRO A 116 17.61 -2.76 26.57
CA PRO A 116 18.62 -3.48 27.33
C PRO A 116 17.91 -4.34 28.39
N THR A 117 18.20 -5.64 28.41
CA THR A 117 17.77 -6.53 29.49
C THR A 117 18.29 -5.99 30.82
N PRO A 118 17.49 -5.94 31.89
CA PRO A 118 17.90 -5.39 33.18
C PRO A 118 18.95 -6.21 33.96
N GLU A 119 19.67 -7.14 33.32
CA GLU A 119 20.56 -8.11 33.98
C GLU A 119 22.05 -7.73 34.01
N THR A 120 22.41 -6.45 34.06
CA THR A 120 23.82 -6.08 34.31
C THR A 120 23.94 -4.81 35.15
N ALA A 121 23.23 -4.81 36.27
CA ALA A 121 23.42 -3.85 37.36
C ALA A 121 23.46 -4.59 38.70
N ALA A 122 24.54 -5.35 38.93
CA ALA A 122 25.03 -5.76 40.24
C ALA A 122 26.46 -6.31 40.10
#